data_AF-A0A261B362-F1
#
_entry.id   AF-A0A261B362-F1
#
_cell.length_a   1.000
_cell.length_b   1.000
_cell.length_c   1.000
_cell.angle_alpha   90.00
_cell.angle_beta   90.00
_cell.angle_gamma   90.00
#
_symmetry.space_group_name_H-M   'P 1'
#
loop_
_entity.id
_entity.type
_entity.pdbx_description
1 polymer ?
#
loop_
_entity_poly.entity_id
_entity_poly.type
_entity_poly.pdbx_seq_one_letter_code
_entity_poly.pdbx_strand_id
1 'polypeptide(L)'
;MNSKEISIRSPALTDKMVNRFFMHWIKESNSRSEIADFRFVNDQFVNKEIILRHLDCQEIVLDEVKADGENEEVPGYDIRRRDATVGTISFEQTDRGFYVHFQIFEKKRSKLEIQEGFLDL
;
A
#
# COMPACT_ATOMS: atom_id res chain seq x y z
N MET A 1 4.75 -13.86 8.31
CA MET A 1 5.40 -12.76 9.05
C MET A 1 4.36 -12.23 10.04
N ASN A 2 4.63 -12.21 11.35
CA ASN A 2 3.61 -12.02 12.40
C ASN A 2 3.73 -10.64 13.08
N SER A 3 3.86 -9.57 12.30
CA SER A 3 3.89 -8.20 12.84
C SER A 3 2.82 -7.35 12.19
N LYS A 4 2.25 -6.42 12.96
CA LYS A 4 1.32 -5.40 12.48
C LYS A 4 2.01 -4.40 11.55
N GLU A 5 3.25 -4.08 11.89
CA GLU A 5 4.08 -3.11 11.20
C GLU A 5 5.44 -3.73 10.87
N ILE A 6 5.95 -3.44 9.69
CA ILE A 6 7.22 -3.96 9.18
C ILE A 6 8.03 -2.80 8.65
N SER A 7 9.27 -2.65 9.08
CA SER A 7 10.20 -1.70 8.47
C SER A 7 11.50 -2.41 8.13
N ILE A 8 11.87 -2.39 6.85
CA ILE A 8 13.10 -3.01 6.34
C ILE A 8 13.93 -1.94 5.65
N ARG A 9 15.15 -1.72 6.16
CA ARG A 9 16.18 -0.91 5.53
C ARG A 9 17.42 -1.77 5.33
N SER A 10 17.79 -2.06 4.09
CA SER A 10 18.94 -2.91 3.81
C SER A 10 19.50 -2.68 2.41
N PRO A 11 20.84 -2.65 2.24
CA PRO A 11 21.45 -2.68 0.92
C PRO A 11 21.31 -4.05 0.22
N ALA A 12 20.86 -5.09 0.93
CA ALA A 12 20.55 -6.38 0.31
C ALA A 12 19.08 -6.51 -0.13
N LEU A 13 18.27 -5.47 0.11
CA LEU A 13 16.87 -5.44 -0.33
C LEU A 13 16.82 -5.42 -1.86
N THR A 14 15.91 -6.20 -2.43
CA THR A 14 15.71 -6.24 -3.88
C THR A 14 14.24 -6.13 -4.22
N ASP A 15 13.93 -5.61 -5.41
CA ASP A 15 12.57 -5.52 -5.96
C ASP A 15 11.80 -6.85 -5.87
N LYS A 16 12.51 -7.96 -6.12
CA LYS A 16 11.96 -9.32 -6.04
C LYS A 16 11.57 -9.73 -4.62
N MET A 17 12.32 -9.28 -3.60
CA MET A 17 11.98 -9.54 -2.21
C MET A 17 10.71 -8.80 -1.80
N VAL A 18 10.57 -7.54 -2.24
CA VAL A 18 9.37 -6.73 -2.00
C VAL A 18 8.15 -7.32 -2.75
N ASN A 19 8.29 -7.68 -4.03
CA ASN A 19 7.24 -8.38 -4.78
C ASN A 19 6.80 -9.69 -4.08
N ARG A 20 7.77 -10.48 -3.59
CA ARG A 20 7.48 -11.71 -2.86
C ARG A 20 6.69 -11.41 -1.59
N PHE A 21 7.03 -10.36 -0.83
CA PHE A 21 6.24 -9.95 0.32
C PHE A 21 4.77 -9.72 -0.05
N PHE A 22 4.48 -8.94 -1.11
CA PHE A 22 3.10 -8.69 -1.53
C PHE A 22 2.37 -9.93 -2.01
N MET A 23 3.02 -10.80 -2.78
CA MET A 23 2.44 -12.09 -3.18
C MET A 23 2.06 -12.96 -1.98
N HIS A 24 2.87 -12.96 -0.91
CA HIS A 24 2.55 -13.65 0.34
C HIS A 24 1.40 -12.98 1.07
N TRP A 25 1.44 -11.66 1.21
CA TRP A 25 0.38 -10.88 1.87
C TRP A 25 -0.99 -11.12 1.23
N ILE A 26 -1.07 -11.15 -0.10
CA ILE A 26 -2.31 -11.43 -0.85
C ILE A 26 -2.85 -12.84 -0.56
N LYS A 27 -1.95 -13.84 -0.42
CA LYS A 27 -2.31 -15.25 -0.28
C LYS A 27 -2.63 -15.66 1.16
N GLU A 28 -2.01 -15.03 2.15
CA GLU A 28 -2.07 -15.44 3.56
C GLU A 28 -3.17 -14.69 4.30
N SER A 29 -4.22 -15.40 4.71
CA SER A 29 -5.35 -14.86 5.48
C SER A 29 -4.99 -14.45 6.92
N ASN A 30 -3.83 -14.85 7.43
CA ASN A 30 -3.35 -14.50 8.78
C ASN A 30 -2.11 -13.58 8.76
N SER A 31 -1.84 -12.92 7.62
CA SER A 31 -0.93 -11.79 7.62
C SER A 31 -1.55 -10.65 8.43
N ARG A 32 -1.00 -10.37 9.61
CA ARG A 32 -1.45 -9.23 10.45
C ARG A 32 -0.84 -7.90 10.00
N SER A 33 -0.02 -7.90 8.94
CA SER A 33 0.68 -6.71 8.49
C SER A 33 -0.30 -5.73 7.86
N GLU A 34 -0.50 -4.63 8.56
CA GLU A 34 -1.29 -3.48 8.15
C GLU A 34 -0.42 -2.39 7.56
N ILE A 35 0.86 -2.33 7.97
CA ILE A 35 1.84 -1.34 7.50
C ILE A 35 3.14 -2.07 7.13
N ALA A 36 3.74 -1.71 5.99
CA ALA A 36 5.11 -2.12 5.66
C ALA A 36 5.88 -1.04 4.91
N ASP A 37 7.10 -0.78 5.35
CA ASP A 37 8.03 0.18 4.75
C ASP A 37 9.31 -0.53 4.31
N PHE A 38 9.65 -0.37 3.04
CA PHE A 38 10.88 -0.90 2.45
C PHE A 38 11.74 0.24 1.95
N ARG A 39 12.91 0.42 2.56
CA ARG A 39 13.85 1.49 2.22
C ARG A 39 15.06 0.92 1.49
N PHE A 40 15.18 1.28 0.22
CA PHE A 40 16.34 1.07 -0.62
C PHE A 40 17.36 2.18 -0.34
N VAL A 41 18.61 1.80 -0.13
CA VAL A 41 19.71 2.71 0.28
C VAL A 41 20.81 2.73 -0.78
N ASN A 42 21.74 3.69 -0.69
CA ASN A 42 22.91 3.79 -1.57
C ASN A 42 22.55 3.90 -3.06
N ASP A 43 21.54 4.73 -3.37
CA ASP A 43 21.11 5.02 -4.74
C ASP A 43 20.76 3.77 -5.58
N GLN A 44 20.28 2.73 -4.90
CA GLN A 44 19.78 1.52 -5.54
C GLN A 44 18.67 1.86 -6.54
N PHE A 45 18.87 1.43 -7.78
CA PHE A 45 17.84 1.50 -8.80
C PHE A 45 16.69 0.56 -8.43
N VAL A 46 15.48 1.10 -8.34
CA VAL A 46 14.26 0.34 -8.02
C VAL A 46 13.38 0.27 -9.26
N ASN A 47 13.06 -0.95 -9.70
CA ASN A 47 12.13 -1.16 -10.79
C ASN A 47 10.71 -1.42 -10.25
N LYS A 48 9.86 -0.38 -10.32
CA LYS A 48 8.44 -0.45 -9.90
C LYS A 48 7.67 -1.56 -10.61
N GLU A 49 7.94 -1.81 -11.89
CA GLU A 49 7.26 -2.87 -12.66
C GLU A 49 7.59 -4.26 -12.11
N ILE A 50 8.83 -4.50 -11.65
CA ILE A 50 9.22 -5.76 -11.02
C ILE A 50 8.48 -5.95 -9.69
N ILE A 51 8.32 -4.88 -8.91
CA ILE A 51 7.62 -4.91 -7.63
C ILE A 51 6.13 -5.23 -7.83
N LEU A 52 5.49 -4.61 -8.81
CA LEU A 52 4.06 -4.77 -9.09
C LEU A 52 3.74 -5.99 -9.96
N ARG A 53 4.77 -6.67 -10.49
CA ARG A 53 4.58 -7.77 -11.43
C ARG A 53 3.71 -8.90 -10.87
N HIS A 54 2.72 -9.31 -11.64
CA HIS A 54 1.74 -10.36 -11.31
C HIS A 54 0.89 -10.06 -10.06
N LEU A 55 0.91 -8.83 -9.57
CA LEU A 55 -0.09 -8.34 -8.63
C LEU A 55 -1.28 -7.83 -9.46
N ASP A 56 -2.50 -8.24 -9.10
CA ASP A 56 -3.72 -7.69 -9.69
C ASP A 56 -3.97 -6.32 -9.03
N CYS A 57 -3.25 -5.32 -9.52
CA CYS A 57 -3.26 -3.95 -8.98
C CYS A 57 -4.32 -3.10 -9.66
N GLN A 58 -5.03 -2.30 -8.86
CA GLN A 58 -5.80 -1.17 -9.36
C GLN A 58 -5.04 0.11 -9.03
N GLU A 59 -4.67 0.89 -10.06
CA GLU A 59 -4.09 2.20 -9.87
C GLU A 59 -5.14 3.18 -9.31
N ILE A 60 -4.74 3.97 -8.32
CA ILE A 60 -5.53 5.01 -7.66
C ILE A 60 -4.71 6.29 -7.56
N VAL A 61 -5.38 7.41 -7.35
CA VAL A 61 -4.73 8.69 -7.05
C VAL A 61 -4.72 8.89 -5.55
N LEU A 62 -3.55 9.21 -5.00
CA LEU A 62 -3.34 9.58 -3.60
C LEU A 62 -3.03 11.06 -3.50
N ASP A 63 -3.63 11.73 -2.51
CA ASP A 63 -3.26 13.09 -2.15
C ASP A 63 -2.10 13.02 -1.15
N GLU A 64 -0.89 13.37 -1.59
CA GLU A 64 0.26 13.56 -0.71
C GLU A 64 0.41 15.03 -0.35
N VAL A 65 0.43 15.32 0.96
CA VAL A 65 0.67 16.69 1.46
C VAL A 65 2.18 16.91 1.53
N LYS A 66 2.70 17.82 0.71
CA LYS A 66 4.11 18.22 0.77
C LYS A 66 4.41 19.09 1.99
N ALA A 67 5.70 19.21 2.29
CA ALA A 67 6.19 20.02 3.41
C ALA A 67 5.89 21.53 3.27
N ASP A 68 5.63 22.01 2.06
CA ASP A 68 5.18 23.39 1.75
C ASP A 68 3.65 23.55 1.83
N GLY A 69 2.91 22.48 2.10
CA GLY A 69 1.45 22.48 2.25
C GLY A 69 0.68 22.30 0.93
N GLU A 70 1.37 22.08 -0.20
CA GLU A 70 0.72 21.75 -1.46
C GLU A 70 0.36 20.25 -1.52
N ASN A 71 -0.83 19.95 -2.03
CA ASN A 71 -1.24 18.56 -2.32
C ASN A 71 -0.71 18.18 -3.71
N GLU A 72 0.09 17.11 -3.77
CA GLU A 72 0.45 16.48 -5.03
C GLU A 72 -0.33 15.18 -5.19
N GLU A 73 -0.95 15.03 -6.35
CA GLU A 73 -1.56 13.76 -6.76
C GLU A 73 -0.46 12.79 -7.17
N VAL A 74 -0.29 11.71 -6.41
CA VAL A 74 0.67 10.65 -6.71
C VAL A 74 -0.04 9.32 -6.98
N PRO A 75 0.52 8.44 -7.82
CA PRO A 75 -0.08 7.14 -8.08
C PRO A 75 0.10 6.20 -6.89
N GLY A 76 -1.01 5.63 -6.41
CA GLY A 76 -1.08 4.48 -5.52
C GLY A 76 -1.57 3.24 -6.24
N TYR A 77 -1.32 2.06 -5.67
CA TYR A 77 -1.69 0.77 -6.26
C TYR A 77 -2.38 -0.11 -5.23
N ASP A 78 -3.69 -0.28 -5.36
CA ASP A 78 -4.47 -1.14 -4.50
C ASP A 78 -4.28 -2.61 -4.88
N ILE A 79 -3.99 -3.43 -3.89
CA ILE A 79 -3.98 -4.89 -3.98
C ILE A 79 -5.02 -5.49 -3.04
N ARG A 80 -5.71 -6.53 -3.50
CA ARG A 80 -6.77 -7.19 -2.73
C ARG A 80 -6.30 -8.53 -2.19
N ARG A 81 -6.37 -8.68 -0.86
CA ARG A 81 -6.15 -9.96 -0.18
C ARG A 81 -7.36 -10.87 -0.37
N ARG A 82 -7.16 -12.19 -0.19
CA ARG A 82 -8.23 -13.20 -0.30
C ARG A 82 -9.44 -12.96 0.60
N ASP A 83 -9.26 -12.30 1.75
CA ASP A 83 -10.34 -11.95 2.68
C ASP A 83 -11.01 -10.61 2.35
N ALA A 84 -10.81 -10.10 1.12
CA ALA A 84 -11.28 -8.82 0.62
C ALA A 84 -10.66 -7.58 1.30
N THR A 85 -9.67 -7.75 2.18
CA THR A 85 -8.91 -6.63 2.72
C THR A 85 -8.10 -5.98 1.60
N VAL A 86 -8.18 -4.65 1.49
CA VAL A 86 -7.44 -3.87 0.49
C VAL A 86 -6.26 -3.19 1.18
N GLY A 87 -5.08 -3.33 0.58
CA GLY A 87 -3.91 -2.57 0.97
C GLY A 87 -3.39 -1.79 -0.22
N THR A 88 -2.87 -0.60 0.03
CA THR A 88 -2.38 0.33 -0.98
C THR A 88 -0.85 0.35 -0.93
N ILE A 89 -0.22 0.23 -2.10
CA ILE A 89 1.21 0.39 -2.30
C ILE A 89 1.47 1.79 -2.85
N SER A 90 2.43 2.53 -2.29
CA SER A 90 2.92 3.79 -2.87
C SER A 90 4.45 3.81 -2.92
N PHE A 91 4.99 4.72 -3.74
CA PHE A 91 6.42 4.83 -4.01
C PHE A 91 6.87 6.27 -3.82
N GLU A 92 7.89 6.45 -2.98
CA GLU A 92 8.47 7.77 -2.71
C GLU A 92 9.96 7.75 -3.06
N GLN A 93 10.43 8.81 -3.73
CA GLN A 93 11.86 9.02 -3.97
C GLN A 93 12.29 10.33 -3.30
N THR A 94 13.26 10.24 -2.39
CA THR A 94 13.83 11.38 -1.69
C THR A 94 15.34 11.45 -1.89
N ASP A 95 15.98 12.50 -1.39
CA ASP A 95 17.44 12.62 -1.26
C ASP A 95 18.06 11.48 -0.43
N ARG A 96 17.25 10.79 0.39
CA ARG A 96 17.70 9.74 1.31
C ARG A 96 17.53 8.32 0.77
N GLY A 97 17.02 8.18 -0.45
CA GLY A 97 16.80 6.90 -1.12
C GLY A 97 15.39 6.73 -1.66
N PHE A 98 15.06 5.48 -2.00
CA PHE A 98 13.77 5.10 -2.55
C PHE A 98 12.98 4.25 -1.56
N TYR A 99 11.69 4.53 -1.44
CA TYR A 99 10.80 3.93 -0.47
C TYR A 99 9.62 3.27 -1.17
N VAL A 100 9.25 2.10 -0.66
CA VAL A 100 8.00 1.43 -1.00
C VAL A 100 7.20 1.35 0.29
N HIS A 101 6.04 2.01 0.28
CA HIS A 101 5.12 2.00 1.39
C HIS A 101 3.97 1.07 1.09
N PHE A 102 3.45 0.45 2.14
CA PHE A 102 2.26 -0.37 2.09
C PHE A 102 1.42 -0.07 3.32
N GLN A 103 0.13 0.19 3.11
CA GLN A 103 -0.80 0.42 4.21
C GLN A 103 -2.21 -0.07 3.90
N ILE A 104 -2.88 -0.61 4.91
CA ILE A 104 -4.32 -0.90 4.88
C ILE A 104 -5.04 0.34 5.39
N PHE A 105 -5.74 1.05 4.51
CA PHE A 105 -6.67 2.07 4.94
C PHE A 105 -7.95 1.39 5.43
N GLU A 106 -8.30 1.57 6.70
CA GLU A 106 -9.66 1.27 7.12
C GLU A 106 -10.60 2.18 6.33
N LYS A 107 -11.34 1.60 5.37
CA LYS A 107 -12.54 2.27 4.85
C LYS A 107 -13.44 2.49 6.06
N LYS A 108 -13.51 3.74 6.54
CA LYS A 108 -14.64 4.16 7.37
C LYS A 108 -15.88 3.77 6.57
N ARG A 109 -16.66 2.80 7.05
CA ARG A 109 -18.00 2.56 6.51
C ARG A 109 -18.72 3.90 6.63
N SER A 110 -18.92 4.59 5.51
CA SER A 110 -19.84 5.70 5.44
C SER A 110 -21.19 5.15 5.91
N LYS A 111 -21.66 5.66 7.05
CA LYS A 111 -22.97 5.35 7.61
C LYS A 111 -24.04 6.06 6.78
N LEU A 112 -24.24 5.65 5.53
CA LEU A 112 -25.26 6.17 4.63
C LEU A 112 -25.82 5.02 3.80
N GLU A 113 -26.73 4.28 4.44
CA GLU A 113 -27.72 3.33 3.92
C GLU A 113 -28.23 2.66 5.21
N ILE A 114 -29.33 3.08 5.83
CA ILE A 114 -30.70 3.06 5.34
C ILE A 114 -31.46 4.14 6.09
N GLN A 115 -32.05 5.10 5.38
CA GLN A 115 -33.24 5.79 5.86
C GLN A 115 -34.03 6.31 4.68
N GLU A 116 -34.71 5.43 3.95
CA GLU A 116 -36.00 5.74 3.33
C GLU A 116 -36.84 4.47 3.25
N GLY A 117 -38.07 4.57 3.73
CA GLY A 117 -39.04 3.48 3.66
C GLY A 117 -39.97 3.37 4.87
N PHE A 118 -40.50 4.47 5.39
CA PHE A 118 -41.82 4.49 6.04
C PHE A 118 -42.41 5.91 5.94
N LEU A 119 -42.97 6.19 4.77
CA LEU A 119 -44.14 7.05 4.66
C LEU A 119 -45.19 6.18 3.97
N ASP A 120 -46.14 5.69 4.76
CA ASP A 120 -47.52 5.50 4.33
C ASP A 120 -48.40 5.59 5.58
N LEU A 121 -49.03 6.77 5.69
CA LEU A 121 -50.28 7.14 6.39
C LEU A 121 -50.52 6.67 7.83
#